data_AF-A0A1W1HU25-F1
#
_entry.id   AF-A0A1W1HU25-F1
#
_cell.length_a   1.000
_cell.length_b   1.000
_cell.length_c   1.000
_cell.angle_alpha   90.00
_cell.angle_beta   90.00
_cell.angle_gamma   90.00
#
_symmetry.space_group_name_H-M   'P 1'
#
loop_
_entity.id
_entity.type
_entity.pdbx_description
1 polymer ?
#
loop_
_entity_poly.entity_id
_entity_poly.type
_entity_poly.pdbx_seq_one_letter_code
_entity_poly.pdbx_strand_id
1 'polypeptide(L)'
;MEHPTQILFILNVDGDVSESELLPLLTPNRYELLPFRLSDFGAAAVLREGGKRLPVDWNGHADAIERMISVARDKNRELGRPTEFYATGLAPLPLFAHLGCELSAWAAPLVLLNRRKAEQWDVLPLVGSEVEKSGQFFDVMEGLSTGGPAVGTGHVALFVSTIGQPAPQDAIRTALREDGKGLAGVVEIRTSSLRYLDSTNSANASEQLTMFLSQIAGAYPHAAGVAVFIAGPAPLAHIVGRAINPNQFAEILFAYYEAPRYEIVLRRPRPGRRIRPISMEQSDKLVRTSVLEEMKKGIEDIRATVQAEDLPEFMGSEGKSQFLNNLRRVALPSCPEGESFELHVLQGRMILGHGLLEALRDCSLESVRRIAALFFLHEVYHFDQNLQSTNYLNIGRAGVVLEELDFWADAVAVYVLTRRDIRLSQPDDRDAASRCLSANVEGVLNGIEAFDRFEHGNRIDRLAERRLRRYLIWHLELARARTRPETGGEIERMLTERLIVELAPLAGPVDVRSEKIVSRPFPTTELYVVLGKRLFRFPPNAYVDPGVVIESVRSFARETLASTMDHVVGQHGQDFAPWVLKTR
;
A
#
# COMPACT_ATOMS: atom_id res chain seq x y z
N MET A 1 -45.09 -12.25 13.02
CA MET A 1 -43.87 -12.73 12.34
C MET A 1 -42.92 -11.55 12.30
N GLU A 2 -41.75 -11.68 12.91
CA GLU A 2 -40.72 -10.64 12.79
C GLU A 2 -40.14 -10.68 11.38
N HIS A 3 -40.15 -9.54 10.69
CA HIS A 3 -39.54 -9.41 9.38
C HIS A 3 -38.02 -9.30 9.54
N PRO A 4 -37.20 -10.02 8.74
CA PRO A 4 -35.74 -9.95 8.86
C PRO A 4 -35.22 -8.58 8.46
N THR A 5 -34.06 -8.22 9.00
CA THR A 5 -33.21 -7.18 8.39
C THR A 5 -32.43 -7.79 7.24
N GLN A 6 -32.21 -7.04 6.16
CA GLN A 6 -31.46 -7.48 5.00
C GLN A 6 -30.17 -6.69 4.87
N ILE A 7 -29.04 -7.39 4.72
CA ILE A 7 -27.74 -6.78 4.41
C ILE A 7 -27.37 -7.15 2.98
N LEU A 8 -27.14 -6.15 2.15
CA LEU A 8 -26.84 -6.30 0.72
C LEU A 8 -25.41 -5.80 0.42
N PHE A 9 -24.51 -6.71 0.10
CA PHE A 9 -23.15 -6.39 -0.34
C PHE A 9 -23.11 -6.14 -1.86
N ILE A 10 -22.57 -5.00 -2.28
CA ILE A 10 -22.48 -4.60 -3.68
C ILE A 10 -21.02 -4.28 -4.04
N LEU A 11 -20.40 -5.14 -4.87
CA LEU A 11 -19.06 -4.86 -5.42
C LEU A 11 -19.20 -4.02 -6.69
N ASN A 12 -19.13 -2.69 -6.61
CA ASN A 12 -19.47 -1.76 -7.70
C ASN A 12 -18.24 -1.04 -8.29
N VAL A 13 -17.18 -1.78 -8.63
CA VAL A 13 -15.91 -1.17 -9.07
C VAL A 13 -15.69 -1.20 -10.58
N ASP A 14 -16.26 -2.16 -11.31
CA ASP A 14 -16.30 -2.18 -12.78
C ASP A 14 -17.55 -1.48 -13.34
N GLY A 15 -18.49 -1.08 -12.46
CA GLY A 15 -19.75 -0.44 -12.81
C GLY A 15 -20.72 -0.43 -11.64
N ASP A 16 -21.75 0.41 -11.72
CA ASP A 16 -22.77 0.49 -10.69
C ASP A 16 -23.93 -0.46 -10.96
N VAL A 17 -24.64 -0.85 -9.89
CA VAL A 17 -25.86 -1.67 -9.95
C VAL A 17 -26.97 -0.91 -9.24
N SER A 18 -28.03 -0.59 -9.97
CA SER A 18 -29.14 0.19 -9.41
C SER A 18 -29.90 -0.61 -8.36
N GLU A 19 -30.20 0.01 -7.21
CA GLU A 19 -31.06 -0.60 -6.19
C GLU A 19 -32.46 -0.91 -6.73
N SER A 20 -32.97 -0.10 -7.65
CA SER A 20 -34.28 -0.33 -8.27
C SER A 20 -34.35 -1.64 -9.06
N GLU A 21 -33.22 -2.10 -9.62
CA GLU A 21 -33.11 -3.39 -10.30
C GLU A 21 -33.05 -4.56 -9.30
N LEU A 22 -32.46 -4.31 -8.12
CA LEU A 22 -32.25 -5.34 -7.10
C LEU A 22 -33.46 -5.56 -6.20
N LEU A 23 -34.21 -4.51 -5.87
CA LEU A 23 -35.35 -4.55 -4.95
C LEU A 23 -36.39 -5.65 -5.28
N PRO A 24 -36.75 -5.91 -6.56
CA PRO A 24 -37.68 -6.98 -6.91
C PRO A 24 -37.13 -8.40 -6.68
N LEU A 25 -35.82 -8.56 -6.53
CA LEU A 25 -35.13 -9.85 -6.36
C LEU A 25 -34.96 -10.23 -4.88
N LEU A 26 -35.17 -9.27 -3.96
CA LEU A 26 -35.06 -9.47 -2.53
C LEU A 26 -36.39 -9.97 -1.95
N THR A 27 -36.34 -10.68 -0.81
CA THR A 27 -37.57 -11.03 -0.09
C THR A 27 -38.36 -9.74 0.26
N PRO A 28 -39.65 -9.64 -0.11
CA PRO A 28 -40.40 -8.39 0.00
C PRO A 28 -40.71 -7.99 1.45
N ASN A 29 -40.88 -8.97 2.33
CA ASN A 29 -41.23 -8.79 3.73
C ASN A 29 -39.97 -8.60 4.58
N ARG A 30 -39.55 -7.35 4.77
CA ARG A 30 -38.33 -6.98 5.52
C ARG A 30 -38.59 -5.83 6.49
N TYR A 31 -37.84 -5.78 7.59
CA TYR A 31 -37.85 -4.64 8.49
C TYR A 31 -37.04 -3.47 7.92
N GLU A 32 -35.86 -3.77 7.39
CA GLU A 32 -34.90 -2.78 6.90
C GLU A 32 -33.98 -3.42 5.85
N LEU A 33 -33.54 -2.61 4.87
CA LEU A 33 -32.51 -2.98 3.89
C LEU A 33 -31.29 -2.09 4.11
N LEU A 34 -30.13 -2.71 4.31
CA LEU A 34 -28.85 -2.04 4.52
C LEU A 34 -27.92 -2.35 3.33
N PRO A 35 -27.80 -1.45 2.35
CA PRO A 35 -26.85 -1.60 1.25
C PRO A 35 -25.45 -1.21 1.69
N PHE A 36 -24.48 -2.08 1.40
CA PHE A 36 -23.06 -1.87 1.61
C PHE A 36 -22.36 -1.91 0.25
N ARG A 37 -22.04 -0.73 -0.30
CA ARG A 37 -21.32 -0.62 -1.57
C ARG A 37 -19.83 -0.54 -1.32
N LEU A 38 -19.04 -1.28 -2.09
CA LEU A 38 -17.61 -1.31 -1.94
C LEU A 38 -16.96 0.09 -2.12
N SER A 39 -17.51 0.92 -3.02
CA SER A 39 -17.09 2.31 -3.22
C SER A 39 -17.16 3.17 -1.95
N ASP A 40 -18.17 2.94 -1.11
CA ASP A 40 -18.41 3.73 0.10
C ASP A 40 -17.36 3.45 1.18
N PHE A 41 -16.60 2.36 1.01
CA PHE A 41 -15.48 1.97 1.86
C PHE A 41 -14.11 2.28 1.23
N GLY A 42 -14.07 3.15 0.21
CA GLY A 42 -12.84 3.70 -0.35
C GLY A 42 -12.23 2.90 -1.50
N ALA A 43 -12.98 1.98 -2.13
CA ALA A 43 -12.51 1.35 -3.35
C ALA A 43 -12.60 2.31 -4.55
N ALA A 44 -11.50 2.40 -5.32
CA ALA A 44 -11.46 3.15 -6.56
C ALA A 44 -12.14 2.39 -7.71
N ALA A 45 -12.76 3.11 -8.64
CA ALA A 45 -13.29 2.50 -9.85
C ALA A 45 -12.19 1.88 -10.72
N VAL A 46 -12.48 0.74 -11.33
CA VAL A 46 -11.66 0.09 -12.35
C VAL A 46 -11.85 0.82 -13.67
N LEU A 47 -10.83 1.59 -14.06
CA LEU A 47 -10.86 2.39 -15.28
C LEU A 47 -10.48 1.57 -16.51
N ARG A 48 -11.07 1.92 -17.66
CA ARG A 48 -10.78 1.31 -18.96
C ARG A 48 -10.53 2.39 -20.00
N GLU A 49 -9.46 2.26 -20.77
CA GLU A 49 -9.11 3.13 -21.90
C GLU A 49 -8.97 2.28 -23.17
N GLY A 50 -9.67 2.65 -24.24
CA GLY A 50 -9.62 1.91 -25.51
C GLY A 50 -10.00 0.44 -25.40
N GLY A 51 -10.87 0.09 -24.44
CA GLY A 51 -11.27 -1.29 -24.15
C GLY A 51 -10.24 -2.11 -23.34
N LYS A 52 -9.07 -1.53 -23.02
CA LYS A 52 -8.08 -2.13 -22.13
C LYS A 52 -8.27 -1.60 -20.71
N ARG A 53 -8.10 -2.47 -19.73
CA ARG A 53 -8.17 -2.10 -18.32
C ARG A 53 -6.88 -1.36 -17.93
N LEU A 54 -7.01 -0.28 -17.17
CA LEU A 54 -5.87 0.34 -16.51
C LEU A 54 -5.44 -0.52 -15.29
N PRO A 55 -4.23 -0.32 -14.73
CA PRO A 55 -3.82 -1.02 -13.52
C PRO A 55 -4.85 -0.88 -12.39
N VAL A 56 -5.18 -1.99 -11.74
CA VAL A 56 -6.18 -2.06 -10.66
C VAL A 56 -5.47 -2.03 -9.31
N ASP A 57 -5.94 -1.18 -8.39
CA ASP A 57 -5.44 -1.16 -7.01
C ASP A 57 -6.02 -2.30 -6.18
N TRP A 58 -5.53 -3.52 -6.41
CA TRP A 58 -6.04 -4.72 -5.74
C TRP A 58 -5.99 -4.64 -4.21
N ASN A 59 -4.95 -4.01 -3.65
CA ASN A 59 -4.83 -3.85 -2.20
C ASN A 59 -5.86 -2.87 -1.65
N GLY A 60 -6.07 -1.72 -2.30
CA GLY A 60 -7.11 -0.77 -1.91
C GLY A 60 -8.51 -1.38 -1.97
N HIS A 61 -8.78 -2.23 -2.96
CA HIS A 61 -10.04 -2.98 -3.06
C HIS A 61 -10.19 -4.01 -1.93
N ALA A 62 -9.13 -4.74 -1.58
CA ALA A 62 -9.16 -5.67 -0.46
C ALA A 62 -9.35 -4.95 0.89
N ASP A 63 -8.66 -3.82 1.09
CA ASP A 63 -8.84 -2.94 2.25
C ASP A 63 -10.30 -2.47 2.39
N ALA A 64 -10.91 -2.07 1.27
CA ALA A 64 -12.30 -1.65 1.25
C ALA A 64 -13.26 -2.82 1.57
N ILE A 65 -12.97 -4.04 1.08
CA ILE A 65 -13.75 -5.24 1.44
C ILE A 65 -13.65 -5.49 2.94
N GLU A 66 -12.45 -5.47 3.52
CA GLU A 66 -12.27 -5.73 4.96
C GLU A 66 -12.98 -4.68 5.82
N ARG A 67 -12.89 -3.38 5.48
CA ARG A 67 -13.66 -2.32 6.14
C ARG A 67 -15.16 -2.55 6.05
N MET A 68 -15.66 -2.81 4.84
CA MET A 68 -17.08 -3.09 4.58
C MET A 68 -17.59 -4.25 5.44
N ILE A 69 -16.82 -5.35 5.49
CA ILE A 69 -17.14 -6.53 6.28
C ILE A 69 -17.10 -6.24 7.77
N SER A 70 -16.14 -5.47 8.26
CA SER A 70 -16.07 -5.07 9.67
C SER A 70 -17.32 -4.30 10.08
N VAL A 71 -17.68 -3.26 9.32
CA VAL A 71 -18.88 -2.44 9.62
C VAL A 71 -20.15 -3.28 9.53
N ALA A 72 -20.30 -4.12 8.50
CA ALA A 72 -21.47 -4.98 8.36
C ALA A 72 -21.59 -6.00 9.51
N ARG A 73 -20.46 -6.54 9.98
CA ARG A 73 -20.43 -7.50 11.09
C ARG A 73 -20.83 -6.84 12.41
N ASP A 74 -20.31 -5.65 12.69
CA ASP A 74 -20.68 -4.90 13.90
C ASP A 74 -22.13 -4.47 13.85
N LYS A 75 -22.61 -4.00 12.69
CA LYS A 75 -24.02 -3.68 12.49
C LYS A 75 -24.94 -4.88 12.72
N ASN A 76 -24.57 -6.04 12.20
CA ASN A 76 -25.33 -7.28 12.42
C ASN A 76 -25.40 -7.67 13.90
N ARG A 77 -24.32 -7.45 14.66
CA ARG A 77 -24.31 -7.68 16.12
C ARG A 77 -25.21 -6.71 16.87
N GLU A 78 -25.17 -5.42 16.51
CA GLU A 78 -26.02 -4.37 17.10
C GLU A 78 -27.51 -4.64 16.88
N LEU A 79 -27.87 -5.14 15.70
CA LEU A 79 -29.25 -5.39 15.32
C LEU A 79 -29.91 -6.47 16.20
N GLY A 80 -29.14 -7.47 16.66
CA GLY A 80 -29.61 -8.49 17.61
C GLY A 80 -30.80 -9.34 17.15
N ARG A 81 -31.07 -9.39 15.83
CA ARG A 81 -32.24 -10.02 15.21
C ARG A 81 -31.85 -10.85 13.97
N PRO A 82 -32.75 -11.70 13.44
CA PRO A 82 -32.48 -12.47 12.24
C PRO A 82 -32.15 -11.58 11.03
N THR A 83 -31.06 -11.90 10.35
CA THR A 83 -30.56 -11.15 9.18
C THR A 83 -30.43 -12.07 7.97
N GLU A 84 -30.96 -11.63 6.83
CA GLU A 84 -30.72 -12.25 5.52
C GLU A 84 -29.59 -11.51 4.81
N PHE A 85 -28.65 -12.25 4.24
CA PHE A 85 -27.54 -11.67 3.51
C PHE A 85 -27.72 -11.85 2.00
N TYR A 86 -27.34 -10.82 1.25
CA TYR A 86 -27.34 -10.81 -0.21
C TYR A 86 -25.98 -10.29 -0.70
N ALA A 87 -25.47 -10.83 -1.80
CA ALA A 87 -24.26 -10.31 -2.45
C ALA A 87 -24.41 -10.24 -3.97
N THR A 88 -23.94 -9.14 -4.56
CA THR A 88 -24.00 -8.84 -5.99
C THR A 88 -22.90 -7.87 -6.40
N GLY A 89 -22.80 -7.55 -7.69
CA GLY A 89 -21.97 -6.46 -8.17
C GLY A 89 -21.40 -6.63 -9.57
N LEU A 90 -20.64 -5.64 -9.99
CA LEU A 90 -19.81 -5.61 -11.18
C LEU A 90 -18.37 -5.37 -10.73
N ALA A 91 -17.57 -6.44 -10.68
CA ALA A 91 -16.20 -6.41 -10.20
C ALA A 91 -15.39 -7.58 -10.77
N PRO A 92 -14.05 -7.54 -10.70
CA PRO A 92 -13.22 -8.68 -11.06
C PRO A 92 -13.44 -9.89 -10.14
N LEU A 93 -13.35 -11.11 -10.70
CA LEU A 93 -13.58 -12.38 -9.98
C LEU A 93 -12.77 -12.54 -8.67
N PRO A 94 -11.49 -12.12 -8.58
CA PRO A 94 -10.74 -12.20 -7.32
C PRO A 94 -11.39 -11.45 -6.15
N LEU A 95 -12.10 -10.34 -6.43
CA LEU A 95 -12.79 -9.57 -5.38
C LEU A 95 -14.00 -10.34 -4.84
N PHE A 96 -14.75 -11.03 -5.70
CA PHE A 96 -15.85 -11.90 -5.27
C PHE A 96 -15.35 -13.09 -4.46
N ALA A 97 -14.25 -13.71 -4.87
CA ALA A 97 -13.62 -14.79 -4.12
C ALA A 97 -13.09 -14.30 -2.76
N HIS A 98 -12.48 -13.13 -2.71
CA HIS A 98 -12.03 -12.54 -1.45
C HIS A 98 -13.22 -12.21 -0.52
N LEU A 99 -14.28 -11.59 -1.03
CA LEU A 99 -15.52 -11.32 -0.29
C LEU A 99 -16.11 -12.61 0.30
N GLY A 100 -16.23 -13.67 -0.51
CA GLY A 100 -16.72 -14.97 -0.03
C GLY A 100 -15.88 -15.53 1.12
N CYS A 101 -14.56 -15.37 1.02
CA CYS A 101 -13.60 -15.80 2.04
C CYS A 101 -13.72 -15.02 3.37
N GLU A 102 -14.09 -13.73 3.32
CA GLU A 102 -14.28 -12.89 4.51
C GLU A 102 -15.69 -13.01 5.14
N LEU A 103 -16.72 -13.25 4.31
CA LEU A 103 -18.08 -13.52 4.79
C LEU A 103 -18.19 -14.86 5.52
N SER A 104 -17.40 -15.86 5.13
CA SER A 104 -17.28 -17.15 5.82
C SER A 104 -18.65 -17.72 6.24
N ALA A 105 -18.72 -18.47 7.35
CA ALA A 105 -19.97 -19.04 7.86
C ALA A 105 -20.85 -18.04 8.64
N TRP A 106 -20.32 -16.89 9.07
CA TRP A 106 -21.08 -15.95 9.93
C TRP A 106 -22.21 -15.24 9.18
N ALA A 107 -22.06 -15.05 7.86
CA ALA A 107 -23.11 -14.52 7.00
C ALA A 107 -23.90 -15.68 6.38
N ALA A 108 -24.81 -16.28 7.15
CA ALA A 108 -25.71 -17.33 6.70
C ALA A 108 -27.14 -17.06 7.25
N PRO A 109 -28.21 -17.24 6.45
CA PRO A 109 -28.22 -17.64 5.04
C PRO A 109 -27.79 -16.52 4.08
N LEU A 110 -27.16 -16.89 2.95
CA LEU A 110 -26.68 -15.96 1.91
C LEU A 110 -27.31 -16.30 0.54
N VAL A 111 -27.76 -15.27 -0.15
CA VAL A 111 -28.28 -15.34 -1.53
C VAL A 111 -27.37 -14.53 -2.45
N LEU A 112 -26.89 -15.13 -3.54
CA LEU A 112 -26.12 -14.40 -4.55
C LEU A 112 -27.06 -13.92 -5.66
N LEU A 113 -26.87 -12.69 -6.12
CA LEU A 113 -27.59 -12.12 -7.25
C LEU A 113 -26.61 -11.91 -8.40
N ASN A 114 -26.96 -12.34 -9.60
CA ASN A 114 -26.08 -12.26 -10.75
C ASN A 114 -26.81 -11.79 -12.00
N ARG A 115 -26.30 -10.74 -12.64
CA ARG A 115 -26.81 -10.24 -13.92
C ARG A 115 -26.10 -10.96 -15.07
N ARG A 116 -26.84 -11.71 -15.88
CA ARG A 116 -26.33 -12.32 -17.13
C ARG A 116 -26.13 -11.24 -18.19
N LYS A 117 -25.35 -11.56 -19.23
CA LYS A 117 -25.16 -10.68 -20.40
C LYS A 117 -26.46 -10.36 -21.15
N ALA A 118 -27.48 -11.21 -21.04
CA ALA A 118 -28.81 -10.99 -21.60
C ALA A 118 -29.74 -10.20 -20.66
N GLU A 119 -29.18 -9.49 -19.67
CA GLU A 119 -29.89 -8.69 -18.67
C GLU A 119 -30.87 -9.45 -17.76
N GLN A 120 -30.85 -10.79 -17.83
CA GLN A 120 -31.57 -11.64 -16.91
C GLN A 120 -30.83 -11.75 -15.57
N TRP A 121 -31.59 -11.66 -14.47
CA TRP A 121 -31.08 -11.86 -13.11
C TRP A 121 -31.28 -13.30 -12.65
N ASP A 122 -30.21 -13.88 -12.10
CA ASP A 122 -30.26 -15.13 -11.34
C ASP A 122 -30.29 -14.82 -9.84
N VAL A 123 -31.17 -15.52 -9.11
CA VAL A 123 -31.25 -15.49 -7.64
C VAL A 123 -30.80 -16.85 -7.12
N LEU A 124 -29.67 -16.87 -6.40
CA LEU A 124 -28.88 -18.08 -6.13
C LEU A 124 -28.77 -18.30 -4.61
N PRO A 125 -29.75 -18.95 -3.98
CA PRO A 125 -29.63 -19.32 -2.56
C PRO A 125 -28.50 -20.34 -2.38
N LEU A 126 -27.61 -20.10 -1.41
CA LEU A 126 -26.51 -21.02 -1.10
C LEU A 126 -26.88 -22.09 -0.07
N VAL A 127 -28.09 -22.02 0.48
CA VAL A 127 -28.68 -23.00 1.39
C VAL A 127 -30.02 -23.41 0.81
N GLY A 128 -30.26 -24.71 0.65
CA GLY A 128 -31.48 -25.24 0.06
C GLY A 128 -32.47 -25.80 1.10
N SER A 129 -33.76 -25.65 0.83
CA SER A 129 -34.85 -26.48 1.38
C SER A 129 -35.05 -27.69 0.47
N GLU A 130 -34.67 -28.89 0.91
CA GLU A 130 -35.07 -30.20 0.36
C GLU A 130 -35.24 -30.33 -1.18
N VAL A 131 -34.32 -29.78 -1.98
CA VAL A 131 -34.26 -30.09 -3.42
C VAL A 131 -33.45 -31.37 -3.59
N GLU A 132 -34.03 -32.35 -4.29
CA GLU A 132 -33.50 -33.70 -4.51
C GLU A 132 -31.97 -33.71 -4.73
N LYS A 133 -31.28 -34.56 -3.96
CA LYS A 133 -29.84 -34.89 -4.12
C LYS A 133 -29.56 -35.65 -5.43
N SER A 134 -30.09 -35.21 -6.57
CA SER A 134 -29.98 -35.90 -7.85
C SER A 134 -28.87 -35.28 -8.71
N GLY A 135 -27.62 -35.67 -8.41
CA GLY A 135 -26.48 -35.56 -9.35
C GLY A 135 -25.31 -34.67 -8.93
N GLN A 136 -24.13 -35.00 -9.48
CA GLN A 136 -22.91 -34.19 -9.37
C GLN A 136 -23.03 -32.92 -10.24
N PHE A 137 -22.80 -31.74 -9.65
CA PHE A 137 -22.78 -30.49 -10.40
C PHE A 137 -21.44 -30.37 -11.13
N PHE A 138 -20.34 -30.62 -10.42
CA PHE A 138 -19.00 -30.79 -10.98
C PHE A 138 -18.76 -32.26 -11.31
N ASP A 139 -18.64 -32.57 -12.59
CA ASP A 139 -18.42 -33.93 -13.12
C ASP A 139 -16.95 -34.24 -13.43
N VAL A 140 -16.07 -33.24 -13.30
CA VAL A 140 -14.62 -33.42 -13.39
C VAL A 140 -13.96 -32.97 -12.10
N MET A 141 -13.22 -33.90 -11.49
CA MET A 141 -12.39 -33.67 -10.32
C MET A 141 -11.07 -34.40 -10.50
N GLU A 142 -9.99 -33.63 -10.63
CA GLU A 142 -8.64 -34.15 -10.84
C GLU A 142 -7.67 -33.56 -9.81
N GLY A 143 -6.59 -34.28 -9.51
CA GLY A 143 -5.56 -33.83 -8.58
C GLY A 143 -5.84 -34.07 -7.09
N LEU A 144 -6.98 -34.67 -6.73
CA LEU A 144 -7.36 -35.04 -5.34
C LEU A 144 -7.24 -36.55 -5.04
N SER A 145 -6.93 -37.41 -6.01
CA SER A 145 -6.78 -38.87 -5.86
C SER A 145 -5.76 -39.41 -6.89
N THR A 146 -4.75 -40.23 -6.56
CA THR A 146 -4.82 -41.72 -6.68
C THR A 146 -3.47 -42.41 -6.29
N GLY A 147 -2.77 -42.01 -5.22
CA GLY A 147 -1.50 -42.68 -4.86
C GLY A 147 -0.91 -42.45 -3.45
N GLY A 148 -1.66 -41.82 -2.55
CA GLY A 148 -1.14 -41.32 -1.26
C GLY A 148 -0.85 -39.81 -1.28
N PRO A 149 -0.37 -39.22 -0.18
CA PRO A 149 -0.15 -37.78 -0.06
C PRO A 149 0.94 -37.29 -1.03
N ALA A 150 0.72 -36.14 -1.66
CA ALA A 150 1.71 -35.53 -2.54
C ALA A 150 2.92 -35.00 -1.75
N VAL A 151 4.12 -35.12 -2.34
CA VAL A 151 5.39 -34.69 -1.73
C VAL A 151 5.77 -33.25 -2.10
N GLY A 152 5.00 -32.57 -2.97
CA GLY A 152 5.29 -31.22 -3.42
C GLY A 152 5.20 -30.17 -2.30
N THR A 153 6.15 -29.24 -2.25
CA THR A 153 6.32 -28.25 -1.15
C THR A 153 5.94 -26.81 -1.52
N GLY A 154 5.39 -26.59 -2.73
CA GLY A 154 4.94 -25.28 -3.22
C GLY A 154 3.46 -24.98 -2.93
N HIS A 155 2.85 -24.11 -3.73
CA HIS A 155 1.40 -23.83 -3.68
C HIS A 155 0.61 -24.85 -4.48
N VAL A 156 -0.55 -25.26 -3.99
CA VAL A 156 -1.52 -26.03 -4.78
C VAL A 156 -2.31 -25.06 -5.65
N ALA A 157 -2.28 -25.25 -6.97
CA ALA A 157 -3.12 -24.47 -7.87
C ALA A 157 -4.52 -25.09 -7.94
N LEU A 158 -5.50 -24.41 -7.34
CA LEU A 158 -6.92 -24.76 -7.41
C LEU A 158 -7.56 -24.07 -8.61
N PHE A 159 -7.89 -24.82 -9.66
CA PHE A 159 -8.64 -24.33 -10.81
C PHE A 159 -10.11 -24.73 -10.71
N VAL A 160 -11.00 -23.74 -10.66
CA VAL A 160 -12.46 -23.97 -10.62
C VAL A 160 -13.14 -23.36 -11.83
N SER A 161 -13.94 -24.16 -12.53
CA SER A 161 -14.57 -23.69 -13.77
C SER A 161 -15.96 -24.26 -14.05
N THR A 162 -16.82 -23.45 -14.65
CA THR A 162 -18.11 -23.90 -15.20
C THR A 162 -18.23 -23.68 -16.72
N ILE A 163 -17.12 -23.35 -17.39
CA ILE A 163 -17.11 -23.02 -18.84
C ILE A 163 -16.75 -24.20 -19.75
N GLY A 164 -16.51 -25.40 -19.19
CA GLY A 164 -16.21 -26.61 -19.97
C GLY A 164 -14.77 -26.74 -20.47
N GLN A 165 -13.85 -25.89 -20.01
CA GLN A 165 -12.44 -25.92 -20.44
C GLN A 165 -11.53 -26.47 -19.32
N PRO A 166 -10.50 -27.26 -19.66
CA PRO A 166 -9.51 -27.74 -18.68
C PRO A 166 -8.64 -26.60 -18.15
N ALA A 167 -7.92 -26.86 -17.05
CA ALA A 167 -7.02 -25.84 -16.50
C ALA A 167 -5.89 -25.49 -17.48
N PRO A 168 -5.61 -24.20 -17.73
CA PRO A 168 -4.48 -23.79 -18.55
C PRO A 168 -3.17 -23.91 -17.75
N GLN A 169 -2.65 -25.14 -17.65
CA GLN A 169 -1.54 -25.50 -16.75
C GLN A 169 -0.29 -24.63 -16.96
N ASP A 170 0.05 -24.29 -18.21
CA ASP A 170 1.22 -23.45 -18.52
C ASP A 170 1.05 -22.00 -18.01
N ALA A 171 -0.16 -21.45 -18.11
CA ALA A 171 -0.45 -20.11 -17.62
C ALA A 171 -0.43 -20.06 -16.08
N ILE A 172 -0.97 -21.10 -15.42
CA ILE A 172 -0.91 -21.27 -13.96
C ILE A 172 0.53 -21.35 -13.47
N ARG A 173 1.35 -22.20 -14.11
CA ARG A 173 2.77 -22.39 -13.76
C ARG A 173 3.56 -21.09 -13.95
N THR A 174 3.28 -20.37 -15.03
CA THR A 174 3.93 -19.09 -15.33
C THR A 174 3.60 -18.06 -14.26
N ALA A 175 2.32 -17.91 -13.88
CA ALA A 175 1.88 -16.95 -12.87
C ALA A 175 2.54 -17.19 -11.50
N LEU A 176 2.59 -18.44 -11.04
CA LEU A 176 3.26 -18.77 -9.77
C LEU A 176 4.77 -18.52 -9.84
N ARG A 177 5.41 -18.86 -10.94
CA ARG A 177 6.85 -18.62 -11.13
C ARG A 177 7.19 -17.14 -11.15
N GLU A 178 6.40 -16.32 -11.84
CA GLU A 178 6.56 -14.86 -11.87
C GLU A 178 6.33 -14.24 -10.48
N ASP A 179 5.46 -14.84 -9.67
CA ASP A 179 5.24 -14.49 -8.27
C ASP A 179 6.34 -14.98 -7.30
N GLY A 180 7.36 -15.71 -7.82
CA GLY A 180 8.42 -16.30 -7.01
C GLY A 180 7.96 -17.51 -6.17
N LYS A 181 6.85 -18.13 -6.53
CA LYS A 181 6.24 -19.28 -5.82
C LYS A 181 6.49 -20.59 -6.56
N GLY A 182 6.63 -21.67 -5.80
CA GLY A 182 6.68 -23.04 -6.32
C GLY A 182 5.28 -23.60 -6.56
N LEU A 183 5.17 -24.65 -7.39
CA LEU A 183 3.92 -25.39 -7.62
C LEU A 183 4.02 -26.77 -6.95
N ALA A 184 3.11 -27.09 -6.03
CA ALA A 184 2.99 -28.41 -5.42
C ALA A 184 2.15 -29.38 -6.27
N GLY A 185 1.12 -28.87 -6.95
CA GLY A 185 0.22 -29.65 -7.79
C GLY A 185 -0.94 -28.81 -8.30
N VAL A 186 -1.72 -29.36 -9.23
CA VAL A 186 -2.91 -28.71 -9.79
C VAL A 186 -4.13 -29.56 -9.40
N VAL A 187 -5.12 -28.92 -8.80
CA VAL A 187 -6.44 -29.49 -8.50
C VAL A 187 -7.45 -28.85 -9.44
N GLU A 188 -8.14 -29.66 -10.23
CA GLU A 188 -9.18 -29.19 -11.14
C GLU A 188 -10.55 -29.60 -10.61
N ILE A 189 -11.44 -28.63 -10.42
CA ILE A 189 -12.85 -28.85 -10.10
C ILE A 189 -13.67 -28.12 -11.16
N ARG A 190 -14.21 -28.85 -12.13
CA ARG A 190 -14.89 -28.22 -13.26
C ARG A 190 -16.07 -29.00 -13.77
N THR A 191 -16.85 -28.34 -14.62
CA THR A 191 -17.82 -28.99 -15.48
C THR A 191 -17.17 -29.39 -16.80
N SER A 192 -17.52 -30.54 -17.37
CA SER A 192 -17.01 -31.01 -18.66
C SER A 192 -17.54 -30.19 -19.85
N SER A 193 -18.70 -29.55 -19.66
CA SER A 193 -19.34 -28.63 -20.61
C SER A 193 -19.80 -27.36 -19.91
N LEU A 194 -20.16 -26.32 -20.68
CA LEU A 194 -20.70 -25.09 -20.12
C LEU A 194 -21.97 -25.36 -19.30
N ARG A 195 -21.95 -25.02 -18.00
CA ARG A 195 -23.11 -25.08 -17.10
C ARG A 195 -23.30 -23.75 -16.38
N TYR A 196 -24.54 -23.28 -16.34
CA TYR A 196 -24.90 -22.07 -15.61
C TYR A 196 -25.27 -22.41 -14.17
N LEU A 197 -24.87 -21.52 -13.25
CA LEU A 197 -25.40 -21.53 -11.88
C LEU A 197 -26.78 -20.86 -11.89
N ASP A 198 -27.76 -21.51 -11.27
CA ASP A 198 -29.12 -21.01 -11.09
C ASP A 198 -29.70 -21.46 -9.74
N SER A 199 -30.93 -21.05 -9.46
CA SER A 199 -31.61 -21.33 -8.19
C SER A 199 -31.81 -22.83 -7.90
N THR A 200 -31.73 -23.68 -8.93
CA THR A 200 -31.94 -25.13 -8.79
C THR A 200 -30.67 -25.87 -8.40
N ASN A 201 -29.49 -25.28 -8.66
CA ASN A 201 -28.20 -25.98 -8.54
C ASN A 201 -27.16 -25.27 -7.65
N SER A 202 -27.36 -24.00 -7.29
CA SER A 202 -26.40 -23.20 -6.52
C SER A 202 -26.04 -23.78 -5.16
N ALA A 203 -27.03 -24.31 -4.42
CA ALA A 203 -26.80 -24.94 -3.12
C ALA A 203 -25.96 -26.21 -3.26
N ASN A 204 -26.28 -27.08 -4.22
CA ASN A 204 -25.53 -28.31 -4.50
C ASN A 204 -24.08 -28.01 -4.93
N ALA A 205 -23.87 -27.01 -5.79
CA ALA A 205 -22.54 -26.57 -6.18
C ALA A 205 -21.71 -26.05 -4.98
N SER A 206 -22.35 -25.31 -4.08
CA SER A 206 -21.73 -24.80 -2.85
C SER A 206 -21.31 -25.92 -1.89
N GLU A 207 -22.17 -26.91 -1.67
CA GLU A 207 -21.87 -28.08 -0.85
C GLU A 207 -20.72 -28.92 -1.44
N GLN A 208 -20.76 -29.19 -2.75
CA GLN A 208 -19.71 -29.94 -3.44
C GLN A 208 -18.34 -29.24 -3.34
N LEU A 209 -18.28 -27.92 -3.58
CA LEU A 209 -17.03 -27.17 -3.43
C LEU A 209 -16.51 -27.23 -2.00
N THR A 210 -17.38 -27.03 -1.00
CA THR A 210 -16.98 -27.12 0.41
C THR A 210 -16.39 -28.49 0.74
N MET A 211 -17.03 -29.57 0.27
CA MET A 211 -16.57 -30.93 0.47
C MET A 211 -15.22 -31.20 -0.22
N PHE A 212 -15.06 -30.79 -1.48
CA PHE A 212 -13.83 -31.05 -2.24
C PHE A 212 -12.65 -30.23 -1.75
N LEU A 213 -12.85 -28.95 -1.45
CA LEU A 213 -11.77 -28.07 -0.99
C LEU A 213 -11.22 -28.53 0.38
N SER A 214 -12.07 -29.12 1.23
CA SER A 214 -11.64 -29.68 2.52
C SER A 214 -10.62 -30.83 2.39
N GLN A 215 -10.56 -31.48 1.23
CA GLN A 215 -9.66 -32.62 0.96
C GLN A 215 -8.25 -32.17 0.54
N ILE A 216 -8.08 -30.92 0.09
CA ILE A 216 -6.79 -30.41 -0.44
C ILE A 216 -5.69 -30.53 0.61
N ALA A 217 -5.96 -30.14 1.87
CA ALA A 217 -4.96 -30.20 2.94
C ALA A 217 -4.46 -31.63 3.22
N GLY A 218 -5.34 -32.63 3.08
CA GLY A 218 -4.96 -34.03 3.22
C GLY A 218 -4.19 -34.58 2.01
N ALA A 219 -4.56 -34.13 0.79
CA ALA A 219 -3.89 -34.53 -0.44
C ALA A 219 -2.49 -33.90 -0.60
N TYR A 220 -2.29 -32.69 -0.06
CA TYR A 220 -1.05 -31.91 -0.16
C TYR A 220 -0.56 -31.40 1.22
N PRO A 221 -0.14 -32.30 2.12
CA PRO A 221 0.18 -31.95 3.51
C PRO A 221 1.42 -31.04 3.66
N HIS A 222 2.26 -30.96 2.64
CA HIS A 222 3.48 -30.14 2.64
C HIS A 222 3.37 -28.85 1.83
N ALA A 223 2.16 -28.53 1.33
CA ALA A 223 1.97 -27.32 0.55
C ALA A 223 2.19 -26.05 1.38
N ALA A 224 2.87 -25.06 0.78
CA ALA A 224 3.06 -23.74 1.36
C ALA A 224 1.75 -22.92 1.40
N GLY A 225 0.76 -23.29 0.60
CA GLY A 225 -0.52 -22.60 0.48
C GLY A 225 -1.34 -23.06 -0.73
N VAL A 226 -2.40 -22.32 -1.04
CA VAL A 226 -3.28 -22.55 -2.20
C VAL A 226 -3.32 -21.31 -3.08
N ALA A 227 -3.34 -21.50 -4.39
CA ALA A 227 -3.52 -20.44 -5.38
C ALA A 227 -4.78 -20.71 -6.20
N VAL A 228 -5.71 -19.75 -6.19
CA VAL A 228 -7.08 -19.90 -6.69
C VAL A 228 -7.19 -19.27 -8.07
N PHE A 229 -7.60 -20.08 -9.05
CA PHE A 229 -7.82 -19.71 -10.43
C PHE A 229 -9.27 -20.03 -10.80
N ILE A 230 -10.05 -19.02 -11.21
CA ILE A 230 -11.49 -19.19 -11.46
C ILE A 230 -11.80 -18.83 -12.90
N ALA A 231 -12.58 -19.69 -13.57
CA ALA A 231 -13.10 -19.48 -14.91
C ALA A 231 -14.62 -19.73 -14.94
N GLY A 232 -15.39 -18.68 -14.67
CA GLY A 232 -16.85 -18.75 -14.58
C GLY A 232 -17.47 -17.42 -14.14
N PRO A 233 -18.75 -17.43 -13.72
CA PRO A 233 -19.46 -16.21 -13.31
C PRO A 233 -19.07 -15.77 -11.90
N ALA A 234 -19.38 -14.53 -11.53
CA ALA A 234 -19.07 -13.96 -10.20
C ALA A 234 -19.59 -14.82 -9.01
N PRO A 235 -20.80 -15.43 -9.07
CA PRO A 235 -21.25 -16.34 -8.03
C PRO A 235 -20.33 -17.54 -7.81
N LEU A 236 -19.76 -18.11 -8.87
CA LEU A 236 -18.80 -19.22 -8.73
C LEU A 236 -17.59 -18.76 -7.93
N ALA A 237 -17.03 -17.60 -8.25
CA ALA A 237 -15.89 -17.04 -7.53
C ALA A 237 -16.21 -16.84 -6.05
N HIS A 238 -17.39 -16.29 -5.74
CA HIS A 238 -17.84 -16.11 -4.37
C HIS A 238 -17.99 -17.44 -3.62
N ILE A 239 -18.62 -18.45 -4.24
CA ILE A 239 -18.80 -19.78 -3.63
C ILE A 239 -17.43 -20.42 -3.35
N VAL A 240 -16.48 -20.35 -4.30
CA VAL A 240 -15.10 -20.84 -4.11
C VAL A 240 -14.45 -20.15 -2.92
N GLY A 241 -14.51 -18.81 -2.86
CA GLY A 241 -13.98 -18.03 -1.76
C GLY A 241 -14.52 -18.46 -0.39
N ARG A 242 -15.85 -18.67 -0.32
CA ARG A 242 -16.54 -19.11 0.90
C ARG A 242 -16.19 -20.54 1.32
N ALA A 243 -15.96 -21.42 0.35
CA ALA A 243 -15.60 -22.82 0.59
C ALA A 243 -14.15 -22.99 1.06
N ILE A 244 -13.26 -22.03 0.80
CA ILE A 244 -11.88 -22.04 1.30
C ILE A 244 -11.87 -21.71 2.79
N ASN A 245 -11.31 -22.61 3.60
CA ASN A 245 -11.05 -22.36 5.01
C ASN A 245 -9.68 -21.67 5.19
N PRO A 246 -9.64 -20.40 5.64
CA PRO A 246 -8.38 -19.67 5.84
C PRO A 246 -7.45 -20.29 6.88
N ASN A 247 -7.99 -21.07 7.81
CA ASN A 247 -7.20 -21.71 8.86
C ASN A 247 -6.53 -23.01 8.40
N GLN A 248 -6.87 -23.53 7.21
CA GLN A 248 -6.26 -24.74 6.64
C GLN A 248 -5.00 -24.44 5.82
N PHE A 249 -4.81 -23.20 5.36
CA PHE A 249 -3.71 -22.81 4.49
C PHE A 249 -2.94 -21.65 5.09
N ALA A 250 -1.61 -21.75 5.10
CA ALA A 250 -0.75 -20.66 5.56
C ALA A 250 -0.82 -19.43 4.62
N GLU A 251 -1.04 -19.65 3.33
CA GLU A 251 -1.21 -18.60 2.32
C GLU A 251 -2.30 -18.99 1.30
N ILE A 252 -3.16 -18.05 0.93
CA ILE A 252 -4.15 -18.15 -0.14
C ILE A 252 -3.84 -17.03 -1.14
N LEU A 253 -3.61 -17.39 -2.39
CA LEU A 253 -3.38 -16.47 -3.49
C LEU A 253 -4.63 -16.45 -4.38
N PHE A 254 -5.08 -15.28 -4.84
CA PHE A 254 -6.13 -15.19 -5.85
C PHE A 254 -5.55 -14.66 -7.16
N ALA A 255 -5.80 -15.39 -8.23
CA ALA A 255 -5.32 -15.06 -9.55
C ALA A 255 -6.39 -14.33 -10.38
N TYR A 256 -5.97 -13.26 -11.06
CA TYR A 256 -6.76 -12.61 -12.09
C TYR A 256 -6.36 -13.12 -13.48
N TYR A 257 -7.34 -13.39 -14.34
CA TYR A 257 -7.08 -13.76 -15.72
C TYR A 257 -7.12 -12.52 -16.62
N GLU A 258 -5.98 -12.16 -17.20
CA GLU A 258 -5.84 -11.17 -18.26
C GLU A 258 -5.30 -11.87 -19.50
N ALA A 259 -6.20 -12.23 -20.42
CA ALA A 259 -5.88 -13.13 -21.53
C ALA A 259 -4.58 -12.71 -22.26
N PRO A 260 -3.63 -13.63 -22.48
CA PRO A 260 -3.67 -15.07 -22.20
C PRO A 260 -3.03 -15.50 -20.86
N ARG A 261 -2.87 -14.61 -19.89
CA ARG A 261 -2.05 -14.82 -18.68
C ARG A 261 -2.85 -14.72 -17.40
N TYR A 262 -2.30 -15.33 -16.35
CA TYR A 262 -2.75 -15.09 -14.98
C TYR A 262 -1.76 -14.19 -14.25
N GLU A 263 -2.27 -13.34 -13.37
CA GLU A 263 -1.51 -12.54 -12.44
C GLU A 263 -1.99 -12.85 -11.02
N ILE A 264 -1.09 -13.00 -10.05
CA ILE A 264 -1.45 -13.12 -8.63
C ILE A 264 -1.72 -11.71 -8.09
N VAL A 265 -2.99 -11.44 -7.76
CA VAL A 265 -3.44 -10.07 -7.46
C VAL A 265 -3.82 -9.84 -6.01
N LEU A 266 -4.24 -10.89 -5.29
CA LEU A 266 -4.58 -10.82 -3.87
C LEU A 266 -3.95 -11.97 -3.09
N ARG A 267 -3.73 -11.75 -1.79
CA ARG A 267 -3.10 -12.71 -0.88
C ARG A 267 -3.79 -12.71 0.49
N ARG A 268 -3.84 -13.85 1.15
CA ARG A 268 -4.26 -13.99 2.56
C ARG A 268 -3.31 -14.95 3.29
N PRO A 269 -2.77 -14.63 4.48
CA PRO A 269 -2.83 -13.31 5.09
C PRO A 269 -2.18 -12.29 4.16
N ARG A 270 -2.69 -11.06 4.16
CA ARG A 270 -2.08 -10.00 3.35
C ARG A 270 -0.65 -9.81 3.85
N PRO A 271 0.37 -9.78 2.97
CA PRO A 271 1.70 -9.34 3.37
C PRO A 271 1.54 -7.93 3.89
N GLY A 272 1.72 -7.77 5.20
CA GLY A 272 1.17 -6.62 5.89
C GLY A 272 1.68 -5.31 5.31
N ARG A 273 0.76 -4.44 4.90
CA ARG A 273 0.79 -3.08 5.44
C ARG A 273 0.51 -3.26 6.92
N ARG A 274 1.57 -3.50 7.71
CA ARG A 274 1.46 -3.58 9.17
C ARG A 274 1.29 -2.17 9.69
N ILE A 275 0.23 -1.49 9.27
CA ILE A 275 -0.21 -0.28 9.93
C ILE A 275 -0.50 -0.72 11.36
N ARG A 276 0.38 -0.35 12.28
CA ARG A 276 0.25 -0.69 13.69
C ARG A 276 -1.16 -0.25 14.11
N PRO A 277 -2.03 -1.16 14.60
CA PRO A 277 -3.37 -0.77 15.00
C PRO A 277 -3.26 0.33 16.04
N ILE A 278 -3.97 1.44 15.82
CA ILE A 278 -3.90 2.61 16.68
C ILE A 278 -4.64 2.26 17.98
N SER A 279 -3.88 2.07 19.05
CA SER A 279 -4.45 1.73 20.36
C SER A 279 -5.34 2.87 20.86
N MET A 280 -6.54 2.53 21.31
CA MET A 280 -7.54 3.47 21.82
C MET A 280 -7.49 3.61 23.35
N GLU A 281 -6.49 3.02 23.99
CA GLU A 281 -6.23 3.19 25.42
C GLU A 281 -5.99 4.66 25.78
N GLN A 282 -6.41 5.05 26.98
CA GLN A 282 -6.36 6.45 27.41
C GLN A 282 -4.91 6.97 27.50
N SER A 283 -3.98 6.13 27.96
CA SER A 283 -2.53 6.40 27.99
C SER A 283 -2.00 6.73 26.60
N ASP A 284 -2.32 5.91 25.60
CA ASP A 284 -1.87 6.10 24.22
C ASP A 284 -2.50 7.33 23.55
N LYS A 285 -3.78 7.62 23.87
CA LYS A 285 -4.43 8.87 23.45
C LYS A 285 -3.71 10.10 24.01
N LEU A 286 -3.30 10.07 25.28
CA LEU A 286 -2.55 11.18 25.89
C LEU A 286 -1.20 11.39 25.21
N VAL A 287 -0.47 10.33 24.90
CA VAL A 287 0.79 10.42 24.15
C VAL A 287 0.58 11.09 22.79
N ARG A 288 -0.42 10.66 22.01
CA ARG A 288 -0.72 11.27 20.71
C ARG A 288 -1.15 12.74 20.83
N THR A 289 -1.87 13.12 21.89
CA THR A 289 -2.19 14.52 22.18
C THR A 289 -0.91 15.31 22.45
N SER A 290 0.02 14.78 23.24
CA SER A 290 1.32 15.41 23.45
C SER A 290 2.09 15.57 22.15
N VAL A 291 2.14 14.54 21.30
CA VAL A 291 2.75 14.62 19.95
C VAL A 291 2.11 15.75 19.14
N LEU A 292 0.77 15.82 19.07
CA LEU A 292 0.06 16.86 18.34
C LEU A 292 0.42 18.27 18.82
N GLU A 293 0.44 18.48 20.13
CA GLU A 293 0.79 19.79 20.71
C GLU A 293 2.24 20.17 20.42
N GLU A 294 3.16 19.22 20.44
CA GLU A 294 4.56 19.46 20.07
C GLU A 294 4.73 19.74 18.57
N MET A 295 3.98 19.06 17.71
CA MET A 295 3.94 19.38 16.28
C MET A 295 3.45 20.81 16.04
N LYS A 296 2.34 21.21 16.69
CA LYS A 296 1.81 22.58 16.60
C LYS A 296 2.84 23.61 17.05
N LYS A 297 3.54 23.37 18.16
CA LYS A 297 4.62 24.26 18.63
C LYS A 297 5.72 24.42 17.58
N GLY A 298 6.18 23.32 16.97
CA GLY A 298 7.20 23.38 15.92
C GLY A 298 6.75 24.20 14.72
N ILE A 299 5.49 24.06 14.30
CA ILE A 299 4.92 24.79 13.17
C ILE A 299 4.73 26.27 13.49
N GLU A 300 4.18 26.61 14.66
CA GLU A 300 3.99 28.00 15.05
C GLU A 300 5.33 28.72 15.28
N ASP A 301 6.35 28.01 15.75
CA ASP A 301 7.69 28.55 15.88
C ASP A 301 8.26 28.97 14.51
N ILE A 302 8.20 28.12 13.49
CA ILE A 302 8.67 28.51 12.15
C ILE A 302 7.83 29.61 11.50
N ARG A 303 6.51 29.67 11.75
CA ARG A 303 5.66 30.78 11.28
C ARG A 303 6.06 32.12 11.86
N ALA A 304 6.39 32.14 13.14
CA ALA A 304 6.78 33.35 13.85
C ALA A 304 8.20 33.78 13.50
N THR A 305 9.09 32.83 13.21
CA THR A 305 10.53 33.10 13.16
C THR A 305 11.14 33.11 11.78
N VAL A 306 10.60 32.39 10.78
CA VAL A 306 11.16 32.34 9.41
C VAL A 306 10.97 33.68 8.70
N GLN A 307 12.04 34.17 8.07
CA GLN A 307 12.12 35.45 7.36
C GLN A 307 12.62 35.24 5.92
N ALA A 308 12.49 36.27 5.08
CA ALA A 308 12.89 36.20 3.67
C ALA A 308 14.39 35.91 3.47
N GLU A 309 15.21 36.26 4.46
CA GLU A 309 16.66 36.01 4.52
C GLU A 309 17.01 34.54 4.76
N ASP A 310 16.06 33.77 5.32
CA ASP A 310 16.23 32.33 5.55
C ASP A 310 15.90 31.51 4.29
N LEU A 311 15.26 32.12 3.28
CA LEU A 311 14.82 31.45 2.06
C LEU A 311 15.92 31.41 0.98
N PRO A 312 16.00 30.35 0.15
CA PRO A 312 17.01 30.22 -0.90
C PRO A 312 16.99 31.38 -1.90
N GLU A 313 18.15 31.73 -2.46
CA GLU A 313 18.25 32.86 -3.39
C GLU A 313 17.50 32.60 -4.71
N PHE A 314 17.51 31.35 -5.19
CA PHE A 314 16.90 30.98 -6.47
C PHE A 314 15.38 31.20 -6.53
N MET A 315 14.69 31.34 -5.38
CA MET A 315 13.25 31.61 -5.34
C MET A 315 12.89 33.02 -5.82
N GLY A 316 13.86 33.95 -5.87
CA GLY A 316 13.60 35.36 -6.17
C GLY A 316 12.73 36.07 -5.13
N SER A 317 12.56 37.39 -5.25
CA SER A 317 11.80 38.19 -4.28
C SER A 317 10.31 37.86 -4.25
N GLU A 318 9.72 37.61 -5.42
CA GLU A 318 8.31 37.24 -5.57
C GLU A 318 8.02 35.86 -4.97
N GLY A 319 8.81 34.84 -5.33
CA GLY A 319 8.67 33.49 -4.78
C GLY A 319 8.86 33.46 -3.27
N LYS A 320 9.86 34.20 -2.74
CA LYS A 320 10.04 34.37 -1.28
C LYS A 320 8.80 34.96 -0.60
N SER A 321 8.21 35.99 -1.20
CA SER A 321 7.00 36.63 -0.66
C SER A 321 5.79 35.70 -0.68
N GLN A 322 5.63 34.94 -1.76
CA GLN A 322 4.57 33.94 -1.91
C GLN A 322 4.72 32.81 -0.88
N PHE A 323 5.92 32.26 -0.72
CA PHE A 323 6.22 31.23 0.26
C PHE A 323 5.88 31.68 1.68
N LEU A 324 6.32 32.87 2.09
CA LEU A 324 6.01 33.42 3.42
C LEU A 324 4.51 33.66 3.63
N ASN A 325 3.80 34.06 2.57
CA ASN A 325 2.34 34.21 2.64
C ASN A 325 1.65 32.85 2.84
N ASN A 326 2.07 31.82 2.09
CA ASN A 326 1.56 30.46 2.24
C ASN A 326 1.86 29.91 3.64
N LEU A 327 3.10 30.06 4.13
CA LEU A 327 3.53 29.64 5.46
C LEU A 327 2.61 30.18 6.57
N ARG A 328 2.19 31.45 6.45
CA ARG A 328 1.33 32.15 7.42
C ARG A 328 -0.16 31.81 7.27
N ARG A 329 -0.61 31.43 6.06
CA ARG A 329 -2.04 31.28 5.74
C ARG A 329 -2.59 29.88 6.03
N VAL A 330 -1.77 28.82 5.96
CA VAL A 330 -2.28 27.45 6.10
C VAL A 330 -2.94 27.26 7.48
N ALA A 331 -4.16 26.77 7.53
CA ALA A 331 -4.86 26.49 8.79
C ALA A 331 -4.39 25.15 9.40
N LEU A 332 -4.18 25.14 10.71
CA LEU A 332 -3.90 23.92 11.49
C LEU A 332 -5.19 23.40 12.14
N PRO A 333 -5.35 22.08 12.29
CA PRO A 333 -6.53 21.51 12.91
C PRO A 333 -6.44 21.66 14.45
N SER A 334 -7.59 21.88 15.10
CA SER A 334 -7.67 21.98 16.55
C SER A 334 -7.56 20.61 17.24
N CYS A 335 -8.08 19.55 16.60
CA CYS A 335 -8.00 18.16 17.03
C CYS A 335 -7.47 17.25 15.88
N PRO A 336 -7.04 16.01 16.18
CA PRO A 336 -6.75 15.04 15.12
C PRO A 336 -8.01 14.75 14.31
N GLU A 337 -7.90 14.71 12.99
CA GLU A 337 -9.00 14.40 12.07
C GLU A 337 -8.56 13.29 11.11
N GLY A 338 -9.36 12.23 10.94
CA GLY A 338 -9.08 11.11 10.03
C GLY A 338 -8.10 10.04 10.56
N GLU A 339 -8.04 8.90 9.84
CA GLU A 339 -7.15 7.77 10.16
C GLU A 339 -5.77 7.90 9.50
N SER A 340 -5.72 8.50 8.31
CA SER A 340 -4.51 8.69 7.50
C SER A 340 -4.03 10.15 7.55
N PHE A 341 -2.78 10.40 7.14
CA PHE A 341 -2.34 11.74 6.80
C PHE A 341 -2.99 12.18 5.48
N GLU A 342 -3.70 13.30 5.49
CA GLU A 342 -4.29 13.91 4.28
C GLU A 342 -3.94 15.40 4.22
N LEU A 343 -3.15 15.81 3.23
CA LEU A 343 -2.97 17.24 2.96
C LEU A 343 -4.04 17.71 1.97
N HIS A 344 -5.00 18.51 2.42
CA HIS A 344 -5.94 19.18 1.51
C HIS A 344 -5.38 20.51 1.03
N VAL A 345 -4.45 20.42 0.07
CA VAL A 345 -3.79 21.54 -0.62
C VAL A 345 -4.79 22.62 -1.07
N LEU A 346 -5.97 22.22 -1.57
CA LEU A 346 -6.98 23.13 -2.12
C LEU A 346 -7.76 23.95 -1.06
N GLN A 347 -7.77 23.53 0.20
CA GLN A 347 -8.49 24.22 1.27
C GLN A 347 -7.57 25.11 2.13
N GLY A 348 -6.26 25.13 1.84
CA GLY A 348 -5.28 25.82 2.68
C GLY A 348 -5.28 25.27 4.11
N ARG A 349 -5.51 23.97 4.29
CA ARG A 349 -5.63 23.32 5.60
C ARG A 349 -4.79 22.03 5.61
N MET A 350 -4.05 21.81 6.69
CA MET A 350 -3.35 20.56 6.94
C MET A 350 -4.22 19.66 7.84
N ILE A 351 -4.36 18.37 7.50
CA ILE A 351 -4.97 17.39 8.41
C ILE A 351 -3.85 16.57 9.06
N LEU A 352 -3.84 16.58 10.39
CA LEU A 352 -2.94 15.79 11.22
C LEU A 352 -3.71 14.57 11.74
N GLY A 353 -3.72 13.49 10.95
CA GLY A 353 -4.47 12.28 11.26
C GLY A 353 -3.86 11.41 12.35
N HIS A 354 -4.65 10.49 12.89
CA HIS A 354 -4.22 9.62 13.98
C HIS A 354 -3.00 8.76 13.63
N GLY A 355 -2.86 8.29 12.38
CA GLY A 355 -1.71 7.50 11.95
C GLY A 355 -0.39 8.26 11.98
N LEU A 356 -0.39 9.56 11.64
CA LEU A 356 0.80 10.43 11.74
C LEU A 356 1.26 10.59 13.19
N LEU A 357 0.31 10.84 14.10
CA LEU A 357 0.61 10.99 15.52
C LEU A 357 1.12 9.67 16.12
N GLU A 358 0.55 8.55 15.68
CA GLU A 358 1.00 7.22 16.06
C GLU A 358 2.40 6.90 15.51
N ALA A 359 2.73 7.31 14.28
CA ALA A 359 4.05 7.11 13.69
C ALA A 359 5.16 7.81 14.48
N LEU A 360 4.86 8.99 15.03
CA LEU A 360 5.81 9.82 15.76
C LEU A 360 5.83 9.56 17.28
N ARG A 361 5.00 8.65 17.79
CA ARG A 361 4.82 8.43 19.24
C ARG A 361 6.10 8.03 19.97
N ASP A 362 6.97 7.30 19.28
CA ASP A 362 8.21 6.74 19.84
C ASP A 362 9.40 7.71 19.63
N CYS A 363 9.17 8.85 18.97
CA CYS A 363 10.18 9.90 18.79
C CYS A 363 10.29 10.78 20.05
N SER A 364 11.47 11.36 20.26
CA SER A 364 11.63 12.41 21.27
C SER A 364 10.79 13.65 20.92
N LEU A 365 10.29 14.38 21.91
CA LEU A 365 9.46 15.58 21.66
C LEU A 365 10.21 16.66 20.87
N GLU A 366 11.54 16.76 21.04
CA GLU A 366 12.38 17.65 20.23
C GLU A 366 12.40 17.20 18.76
N SER A 367 12.56 15.89 18.52
CA SER A 367 12.48 15.32 17.18
C SER A 367 11.11 15.55 16.55
N VAL A 368 10.02 15.40 17.32
CA VAL A 368 8.65 15.68 16.85
C VAL A 368 8.52 17.13 16.37
N ARG A 369 9.00 18.12 17.14
CA ARG A 369 8.98 19.54 16.74
C ARG A 369 9.73 19.75 15.43
N ARG A 370 10.95 19.20 15.32
CA ARG A 370 11.82 19.35 14.14
C ARG A 370 11.20 18.69 12.92
N ILE A 371 10.71 17.45 13.06
CA ILE A 371 10.04 16.72 11.98
C ILE A 371 8.81 17.51 11.53
N ALA A 372 7.99 18.02 12.46
CA ALA A 372 6.82 18.83 12.12
C ALA A 372 7.18 20.12 11.36
N ALA A 373 8.24 20.81 11.77
CA ALA A 373 8.72 22.00 11.09
C ALA A 373 9.22 21.70 9.66
N LEU A 374 10.07 20.69 9.50
CA LEU A 374 10.57 20.25 8.19
C LEU A 374 9.43 19.81 7.28
N PHE A 375 8.54 18.97 7.81
CA PHE A 375 7.38 18.48 7.10
C PHE A 375 6.46 19.62 6.66
N PHE A 376 6.17 20.58 7.53
CA PHE A 376 5.33 21.72 7.17
C PHE A 376 5.98 22.62 6.10
N LEU A 377 7.30 22.86 6.18
CA LEU A 377 8.02 23.61 5.14
C LEU A 377 8.01 22.89 3.78
N HIS A 378 8.20 21.56 3.79
CA HIS A 378 8.10 20.70 2.61
C HIS A 378 6.74 20.86 1.93
N GLU A 379 5.66 20.71 2.70
CA GLU A 379 4.30 20.84 2.20
C GLU A 379 3.96 22.26 1.74
N VAL A 380 4.45 23.30 2.43
CA VAL A 380 4.29 24.70 2.00
C VAL A 380 4.96 24.94 0.64
N TYR A 381 6.11 24.31 0.38
CA TYR A 381 6.79 24.43 -0.90
C TYR A 381 6.03 23.74 -2.05
N HIS A 382 5.34 22.64 -1.78
CA HIS A 382 4.50 21.97 -2.79
C HIS A 382 3.37 22.85 -3.34
N PHE A 383 2.89 23.87 -2.60
CA PHE A 383 1.93 24.85 -3.12
C PHE A 383 2.47 25.55 -4.38
N ASP A 384 3.76 25.87 -4.39
CA ASP A 384 4.41 26.60 -5.48
C ASP A 384 4.81 25.67 -6.64
N GLN A 385 4.76 24.35 -6.42
CA GLN A 385 5.02 23.31 -7.42
C GLN A 385 3.76 22.83 -8.18
N ASN A 386 2.59 23.41 -7.90
CA ASN A 386 1.29 23.04 -8.50
C ASN A 386 0.92 21.55 -8.32
N LEU A 387 1.40 20.93 -7.24
CA LEU A 387 1.01 19.59 -6.85
C LEU A 387 -0.32 19.70 -6.09
N GLN A 388 -1.41 19.16 -6.65
CA GLN A 388 -2.76 19.22 -6.11
C GLN A 388 -3.24 17.80 -5.76
N SER A 389 -4.11 17.64 -4.75
CA SER A 389 -4.67 16.33 -4.41
C SER A 389 -5.38 15.64 -5.59
N THR A 390 -5.88 16.42 -6.55
CA THR A 390 -6.53 15.96 -7.79
C THR A 390 -5.55 15.42 -8.84
N ASN A 391 -4.28 15.85 -8.85
CA ASN A 391 -3.25 15.35 -9.77
C ASN A 391 -2.24 14.40 -9.11
N TYR A 392 -2.09 14.45 -7.79
CA TYR A 392 -1.16 13.63 -7.01
C TYR A 392 -1.32 12.12 -7.26
N LEU A 393 -2.57 11.61 -7.25
CA LEU A 393 -2.87 10.20 -7.49
C LEU A 393 -2.48 9.72 -8.91
N ASN A 394 -2.53 10.62 -9.90
CA ASN A 394 -2.15 10.30 -11.28
C ASN A 394 -0.63 10.43 -11.51
N ILE A 395 0.04 11.38 -10.83
CA ILE A 395 1.50 11.56 -10.88
C ILE A 395 2.21 10.43 -10.09
N GLY A 396 1.52 9.74 -9.18
CA GLY A 396 1.98 8.51 -8.52
C GLY A 396 2.64 7.49 -9.46
N ARG A 397 2.17 7.43 -10.72
CA ARG A 397 2.70 6.54 -11.78
C ARG A 397 4.01 7.02 -12.41
N ALA A 398 4.36 8.29 -12.22
CA ALA A 398 5.58 8.93 -12.69
C ALA A 398 6.57 9.08 -11.52
N GLY A 399 7.01 7.95 -10.94
CA GLY A 399 7.81 7.93 -9.71
C GLY A 399 9.08 8.79 -9.76
N VAL A 400 9.73 8.91 -10.92
CA VAL A 400 10.92 9.79 -11.10
C VAL A 400 10.54 11.28 -10.99
N VAL A 401 9.39 11.67 -11.53
CA VAL A 401 8.91 13.07 -11.47
C VAL A 401 8.54 13.43 -10.04
N LEU A 402 7.85 12.55 -9.32
CA LEU A 402 7.55 12.76 -7.90
C LEU A 402 8.81 12.82 -7.04
N GLU A 403 9.78 11.94 -7.29
CA GLU A 403 11.07 11.97 -6.60
C GLU A 403 11.77 13.32 -6.76
N GLU A 404 11.73 13.90 -7.96
CA GLU A 404 12.32 15.21 -8.21
C GLU A 404 11.62 16.31 -7.41
N LEU A 405 10.29 16.32 -7.38
CA LEU A 405 9.52 17.31 -6.60
C LEU A 405 9.79 17.17 -5.09
N ASP A 406 9.74 15.94 -4.58
CA ASP A 406 10.00 15.60 -3.17
C ASP A 406 11.43 16.01 -2.77
N PHE A 407 12.42 15.77 -3.63
CA PHE A 407 13.82 16.15 -3.38
C PHE A 407 13.94 17.66 -3.14
N TRP A 408 13.38 18.47 -4.04
CA TRP A 408 13.46 19.93 -3.91
C TRP A 408 12.69 20.45 -2.70
N ALA A 409 11.53 19.86 -2.38
CA ALA A 409 10.76 20.23 -1.20
C ALA A 409 11.51 19.92 0.10
N ASP A 410 12.12 18.73 0.21
CA ASP A 410 12.97 18.37 1.34
C ASP A 410 14.20 19.29 1.43
N ALA A 411 14.89 19.56 0.32
CA ALA A 411 16.08 20.42 0.28
C ALA A 411 15.78 21.86 0.71
N VAL A 412 14.67 22.43 0.24
CA VAL A 412 14.18 23.75 0.69
C VAL A 412 13.86 23.72 2.18
N ALA A 413 13.13 22.71 2.66
CA ALA A 413 12.76 22.60 4.07
C ALA A 413 14.00 22.57 4.98
N VAL A 414 14.99 21.73 4.64
CA VAL A 414 16.26 21.63 5.37
C VAL A 414 17.02 22.94 5.31
N TYR A 415 17.11 23.58 4.15
CA TYR A 415 17.82 24.86 3.99
C TYR A 415 17.19 25.94 4.87
N VAL A 416 15.88 26.16 4.75
CA VAL A 416 15.15 27.22 5.46
C VAL A 416 15.26 27.04 6.97
N LEU A 417 15.02 25.82 7.45
CA LEU A 417 15.10 25.55 8.89
C LEU A 417 16.54 25.74 9.40
N THR A 418 17.54 25.29 8.64
CA THR A 418 18.95 25.46 9.00
C THR A 418 19.37 26.92 9.05
N ARG A 419 19.01 27.74 8.05
CA ARG A 419 19.32 29.18 8.04
C ARG A 419 18.68 29.91 9.20
N ARG A 420 17.42 29.61 9.48
CA ARG A 420 16.68 30.13 10.64
C ARG A 420 17.38 29.76 11.94
N ASP A 421 17.77 28.50 12.11
CA ASP A 421 18.39 28.02 13.35
C ASP A 421 19.79 28.64 13.57
N ILE A 422 20.58 28.81 12.49
CA ILE A 422 21.86 29.51 12.55
C ILE A 422 21.65 30.97 12.98
N ARG A 423 20.68 31.66 12.38
CA ARG A 423 20.37 33.07 12.70
C ARG A 423 19.94 33.26 14.15
N LEU A 424 19.27 32.28 14.74
CA LEU A 424 18.83 32.30 16.14
C LEU A 424 19.84 31.70 17.12
N SER A 425 20.94 31.13 16.62
CA SER A 425 22.04 30.64 17.44
C SER A 425 22.87 31.79 18.02
N GLN A 426 23.69 31.49 19.02
CA GLN A 426 24.55 32.50 19.64
C GLN A 426 25.59 33.02 18.63
N PRO A 427 25.91 34.33 18.61
CA PRO A 427 26.83 34.93 17.63
C PRO A 427 28.22 34.29 17.55
N ASP A 428 28.69 33.70 18.65
CA ASP A 428 30.04 33.11 18.76
C ASP A 428 30.08 31.59 18.49
N ASP A 429 28.95 30.99 18.11
CA ASP A 429 28.85 29.55 17.89
C ASP A 429 29.36 29.16 16.50
N ARG A 430 30.68 28.94 16.42
CA ARG A 430 31.39 28.59 15.18
C ARG A 430 30.91 27.29 14.54
N ASP A 431 30.36 26.37 15.33
CA ASP A 431 29.88 25.08 14.85
C ASP A 431 28.36 25.07 14.55
N ALA A 432 27.66 26.20 14.76
CA ALA A 432 26.21 26.28 14.58
C ALA A 432 25.76 25.81 13.19
N ALA A 433 26.49 26.21 12.13
CA ALA A 433 26.18 25.85 10.76
C ALA A 433 26.09 24.34 10.54
N SER A 434 27.19 23.62 10.84
CA SER A 434 27.26 22.18 10.66
C SER A 434 26.33 21.42 11.61
N ARG A 435 26.21 21.87 12.86
CA ARG A 435 25.36 21.23 13.86
C ARG A 435 23.88 21.35 13.50
N CYS A 436 23.41 22.54 13.15
CA CYS A 436 22.02 22.78 12.72
C CYS A 436 21.71 22.00 11.44
N LEU A 437 22.60 22.03 10.44
CA LEU A 437 22.41 21.30 9.20
C LEU A 437 22.29 19.79 9.44
N SER A 438 23.23 19.21 10.18
CA SER A 438 23.23 17.76 10.48
C SER A 438 21.97 17.36 11.25
N ALA A 439 21.58 18.16 12.24
CA ALA A 439 20.38 17.92 13.03
C ALA A 439 19.09 17.97 12.19
N ASN A 440 19.04 18.85 11.19
CA ASN A 440 17.90 19.01 10.28
C ASN A 440 17.84 17.89 9.22
N VAL A 441 18.98 17.48 8.67
CA VAL A 441 19.06 16.29 7.79
C VAL A 441 18.69 15.01 8.56
N GLU A 442 19.15 14.85 9.79
CA GLU A 442 18.71 13.75 10.67
C GLU A 442 17.21 13.82 10.97
N GLY A 443 16.65 15.03 11.07
CA GLY A 443 15.20 15.26 11.16
C GLY A 443 14.43 14.68 9.98
N VAL A 444 14.91 14.88 8.74
CA VAL A 444 14.32 14.29 7.53
C VAL A 444 14.35 12.76 7.60
N LEU A 445 15.52 12.18 7.92
CA LEU A 445 15.66 10.71 8.05
C LEU A 445 14.75 10.14 9.16
N ASN A 446 14.66 10.83 10.31
CA ASN A 446 13.74 10.46 11.38
C ASN A 446 12.28 10.48 10.93
N GLY A 447 11.88 11.49 10.16
CA GLY A 447 10.54 11.56 9.58
C GLY A 447 10.28 10.38 8.65
N ILE A 448 11.13 10.18 7.63
CA ILE A 448 10.99 9.08 6.66
C ILE A 448 10.87 7.73 7.36
N GLU A 449 11.76 7.44 8.31
CA GLU A 449 11.74 6.17 9.04
C GLU A 449 10.52 6.00 9.95
N ALA A 450 10.07 7.05 10.63
CA ALA A 450 8.87 6.98 11.46
C ALA A 450 7.65 6.60 10.60
N PHE A 451 7.50 7.21 9.43
CA PHE A 451 6.45 6.88 8.47
C PHE A 451 6.56 5.47 7.93
N ASP A 452 7.76 5.06 7.51
CA ASP A 452 7.98 3.73 6.97
C ASP A 452 7.81 2.63 8.01
N ARG A 453 8.20 2.89 9.27
CA ARG A 453 7.97 1.97 10.39
C ARG A 453 6.50 1.86 10.73
N PHE A 454 5.75 2.96 10.63
CA PHE A 454 4.31 2.92 10.79
C PHE A 454 3.62 2.15 9.66
N GLU A 455 4.07 2.32 8.40
CA GLU A 455 3.47 1.67 7.24
C GLU A 455 3.83 0.17 7.13
N HIS A 456 5.09 -0.18 7.42
CA HIS A 456 5.66 -1.50 7.16
C HIS A 456 6.07 -2.27 8.44
N GLY A 457 6.08 -1.64 9.60
CA GLY A 457 6.60 -2.21 10.84
C GLY A 457 8.13 -2.11 10.92
N ASN A 458 8.77 -3.04 11.64
CA ASN A 458 10.24 -3.01 11.83
C ASN A 458 11.06 -3.36 10.58
N ARG A 459 10.41 -3.66 9.45
CA ARG A 459 11.06 -4.01 8.20
C ARG A 459 10.21 -3.61 6.99
N ILE A 460 10.83 -3.06 5.95
CA ILE A 460 10.19 -2.80 4.65
C ILE A 460 10.28 -4.08 3.79
N ASP A 461 9.19 -4.83 3.71
CA ASP A 461 9.14 -6.06 2.88
C ASP A 461 9.05 -5.74 1.38
N ARG A 462 8.29 -4.70 1.02
CA ARG A 462 8.12 -4.22 -0.35
C ARG A 462 8.79 -2.87 -0.53
N LEU A 463 10.11 -2.89 -0.73
CA LEU A 463 10.89 -1.67 -0.92
C LEU A 463 10.78 -1.18 -2.37
N ALA A 464 10.07 -0.08 -2.59
CA ALA A 464 10.07 0.60 -3.88
C ALA A 464 11.44 1.23 -4.16
N GLU A 465 11.89 1.20 -5.42
CA GLU A 465 13.19 1.72 -5.82
C GLU A 465 13.30 3.24 -5.57
N ARG A 466 12.21 3.98 -5.74
CA ARG A 466 12.12 5.41 -5.38
C ARG A 466 12.39 5.64 -3.90
N ARG A 467 11.81 4.81 -3.03
CA ARG A 467 12.00 4.89 -1.58
C ARG A 467 13.43 4.52 -1.21
N LEU A 468 14.01 3.48 -1.83
CA LEU A 468 15.44 3.15 -1.71
C LEU A 468 16.30 4.37 -2.05
N ARG A 469 16.11 5.01 -3.22
CA ARG A 469 16.87 6.21 -3.61
C ARG A 469 16.73 7.36 -2.61
N ARG A 470 15.53 7.61 -2.08
CA ARG A 470 15.31 8.65 -1.05
C ARG A 470 16.18 8.42 0.20
N TYR A 471 16.29 7.18 0.68
CA TYR A 471 17.22 6.84 1.77
C TYR A 471 18.68 7.09 1.38
N LEU A 472 19.08 6.61 0.20
CA LEU A 472 20.48 6.76 -0.25
C LEU A 472 20.89 8.23 -0.38
N ILE A 473 20.01 9.06 -0.94
CA ILE A 473 20.23 10.51 -1.08
C ILE A 473 20.41 11.16 0.29
N TRP A 474 19.45 10.98 1.21
CA TRP A 474 19.49 11.67 2.49
C TRP A 474 20.56 11.16 3.46
N HIS A 475 20.92 9.87 3.39
CA HIS A 475 22.10 9.38 4.11
C HIS A 475 23.41 9.93 3.54
N LEU A 476 23.51 10.10 2.21
CA LEU A 476 24.68 10.73 1.60
C LEU A 476 24.75 12.24 1.93
N GLU A 477 23.62 12.94 1.95
CA GLU A 477 23.57 14.33 2.42
C GLU A 477 23.97 14.43 3.90
N LEU A 478 23.59 13.48 4.75
CA LEU A 478 24.03 13.48 6.14
C LEU A 478 25.56 13.30 6.25
N ALA A 479 26.13 12.38 5.48
CA ALA A 479 27.59 12.21 5.41
C ALA A 479 28.29 13.49 4.92
N ARG A 480 27.73 14.19 3.93
CA ARG A 480 28.20 15.51 3.48
C ARG A 480 28.08 16.57 4.58
N ALA A 481 26.95 16.67 5.29
CA ALA A 481 26.74 17.63 6.39
C ALA A 481 27.80 17.47 7.50
N ARG A 482 28.19 16.22 7.80
CA ARG A 482 29.21 15.88 8.80
C ARG A 482 30.62 16.33 8.44
N THR A 483 30.87 16.67 7.18
CA THR A 483 32.13 17.29 6.74
C THR A 483 32.24 18.79 7.06
N ARG A 484 31.25 19.33 7.79
CA ARG A 484 31.25 20.68 8.38
C ARG A 484 31.29 21.84 7.37
N PRO A 485 30.23 22.06 6.59
CA PRO A 485 30.06 23.33 5.89
C PRO A 485 29.91 24.46 6.92
N GLU A 486 30.63 25.57 6.71
CA GLU A 486 30.73 26.67 7.69
C GLU A 486 29.85 27.87 7.29
N THR A 487 29.65 28.09 5.99
CA THR A 487 28.98 29.28 5.48
C THR A 487 27.59 29.00 4.90
N GLY A 488 26.72 30.01 4.89
CA GLY A 488 25.40 29.91 4.26
C GLY A 488 25.45 29.51 2.78
N GLY A 489 26.43 30.04 2.03
CA GLY A 489 26.62 29.66 0.61
C GLY A 489 27.12 28.24 0.40
N GLU A 490 27.85 27.66 1.37
CA GLU A 490 28.24 26.24 1.32
C GLU A 490 27.05 25.32 1.61
N ILE A 491 26.20 25.70 2.56
CA ILE A 491 24.94 25.00 2.84
C ILE A 491 24.00 25.08 1.64
N GLU A 492 23.83 26.26 1.05
CA GLU A 492 23.00 26.44 -0.15
C GLU A 492 23.53 25.58 -1.28
N ARG A 493 24.84 25.63 -1.56
CA ARG A 493 25.46 24.80 -2.59
C ARG A 493 25.25 23.31 -2.33
N MET A 494 25.38 22.86 -1.09
CA MET A 494 25.20 21.44 -0.74
C MET A 494 23.79 20.96 -1.08
N LEU A 495 22.76 21.73 -0.71
CA LEU A 495 21.35 21.34 -0.84
C LEU A 495 20.73 21.68 -2.21
N THR A 496 21.27 22.67 -2.92
CA THR A 496 20.75 23.11 -4.23
C THR A 496 21.48 22.49 -5.42
N GLU A 497 22.65 21.88 -5.22
CA GLU A 497 23.27 21.05 -6.25
C GLU A 497 22.61 19.67 -6.25
N ARG A 498 21.83 19.39 -7.30
CA ARG A 498 21.04 18.15 -7.41
C ARG A 498 21.94 16.91 -7.21
N LEU A 499 21.58 16.11 -6.21
CA LEU A 499 22.24 14.86 -5.85
C LEU A 499 21.35 13.65 -6.17
N ILE A 500 21.77 12.83 -7.13
CA ILE A 500 21.10 11.56 -7.47
C ILE A 500 21.97 10.41 -6.97
N VAL A 501 21.36 9.45 -6.27
CA VAL A 501 22.03 8.25 -5.79
C VAL A 501 21.21 7.02 -6.16
N GLU A 502 21.82 6.04 -6.83
CA GLU A 502 21.11 4.86 -7.34
C GLU A 502 21.97 3.60 -7.23
N LEU A 503 21.33 2.46 -6.91
CA LEU A 503 21.91 1.14 -7.09
C LEU A 503 21.39 0.52 -8.39
N ALA A 504 22.28 0.09 -9.29
CA ALA A 504 21.87 -0.50 -10.56
C ALA A 504 22.87 -1.54 -11.10
N PRO A 505 22.42 -2.58 -11.82
CA PRO A 505 21.02 -2.97 -12.01
C PRO A 505 20.44 -3.63 -10.75
N LEU A 506 19.12 -3.57 -10.56
CA LEU A 506 18.39 -4.29 -9.51
C LEU A 506 17.29 -5.17 -10.12
N ALA A 507 17.08 -6.36 -9.57
CA ALA A 507 15.97 -7.23 -9.96
C ALA A 507 14.70 -6.85 -9.17
N GLY A 508 13.56 -6.85 -9.83
CA GLY A 508 12.28 -6.52 -9.19
C GLY A 508 11.09 -6.46 -10.14
N PRO A 509 9.87 -6.80 -9.69
CA PRO A 509 8.65 -6.55 -10.45
C PRO A 509 8.28 -5.06 -10.40
N VAL A 510 7.55 -4.59 -11.40
CA VAL A 510 6.86 -3.30 -11.37
C VAL A 510 5.47 -3.51 -10.79
N ASP A 511 5.09 -2.72 -9.79
CA ASP A 511 3.78 -2.82 -9.16
C ASP A 511 2.70 -2.02 -9.91
N VAL A 512 1.49 -2.04 -9.36
CA VAL A 512 0.31 -1.38 -9.94
C VAL A 512 0.40 0.15 -9.99
N ARG A 513 1.33 0.75 -9.25
CA ARG A 513 1.65 2.19 -9.28
C ARG A 513 2.80 2.48 -10.25
N SER A 514 3.19 1.52 -11.08
CA SER A 514 4.37 1.61 -11.94
C SER A 514 5.67 1.80 -11.14
N GLU A 515 5.70 1.45 -9.85
CA GLU A 515 6.91 1.49 -9.04
C GLU A 515 7.62 0.13 -9.10
N LYS A 516 8.91 0.13 -9.38
CA LYS A 516 9.72 -1.08 -9.31
C LYS A 516 10.01 -1.45 -7.86
N ILE A 517 9.62 -2.66 -7.45
CA ILE A 517 9.85 -3.20 -6.11
C ILE A 517 11.16 -3.98 -6.10
N VAL A 518 12.12 -3.53 -5.31
CA VAL A 518 13.46 -4.11 -5.23
C VAL A 518 13.37 -5.51 -4.59
N SER A 519 13.66 -6.55 -5.39
CA SER A 519 13.74 -7.93 -4.89
C SER A 519 15.16 -8.29 -4.43
N ARG A 520 16.17 -8.09 -5.29
CA ARG A 520 17.57 -8.43 -4.99
C ARG A 520 18.56 -7.68 -5.89
N PRO A 521 19.82 -7.50 -5.46
CA PRO A 521 20.89 -7.06 -6.33
C PRO A 521 21.39 -8.20 -7.24
N PHE A 522 22.12 -7.82 -8.28
CA PHE A 522 22.95 -8.69 -9.11
C PHE A 522 24.41 -8.63 -8.64
N PRO A 523 25.26 -9.61 -9.00
CA PRO A 523 26.71 -9.54 -8.72
C PRO A 523 27.40 -8.32 -9.34
N THR A 524 26.78 -7.72 -10.37
CA THR A 524 27.26 -6.53 -11.08
C THR A 524 26.56 -5.24 -10.65
N THR A 525 25.76 -5.25 -9.57
CA THR A 525 25.10 -4.03 -9.08
C THR A 525 26.14 -3.07 -8.53
N GLU A 526 26.19 -1.84 -9.03
CA GLU A 526 27.06 -0.78 -8.52
C GLU A 526 26.22 0.31 -7.86
N LEU A 527 26.84 1.11 -6.98
CA LEU A 527 26.29 2.37 -6.52
C LEU A 527 26.77 3.49 -7.46
N TYR A 528 25.82 4.25 -7.99
CA TYR A 528 26.04 5.40 -8.84
C TYR A 528 25.65 6.66 -8.08
N VAL A 529 26.48 7.68 -8.21
CA VAL A 529 26.17 9.02 -7.68
C VAL A 529 26.36 10.04 -8.79
N VAL A 530 25.35 10.86 -9.01
CA VAL A 530 25.48 12.08 -9.82
C VAL A 530 25.33 13.26 -8.88
N LEU A 531 26.33 14.14 -8.86
CA LEU A 531 26.29 15.41 -8.16
C LEU A 531 26.55 16.52 -9.16
N GLY A 532 25.54 17.37 -9.36
CA GLY A 532 25.55 18.43 -10.36
C GLY A 532 25.64 17.87 -11.78
N LYS A 533 26.85 17.79 -12.34
CA LYS A 533 27.12 17.31 -13.71
C LYS A 533 28.19 16.22 -13.79
N ARG A 534 28.52 15.60 -12.66
CA ARG A 534 29.62 14.63 -12.53
C ARG A 534 29.09 13.29 -12.07
N LEU A 535 29.56 12.22 -12.72
CA LEU A 535 29.21 10.83 -12.42
C LEU A 535 30.32 10.18 -11.62
N PHE A 536 29.93 9.52 -10.53
CA PHE A 536 30.80 8.69 -9.68
C PHE A 536 30.24 7.26 -9.65
N ARG A 537 31.14 6.28 -9.66
CA ARG A 537 30.80 4.85 -9.71
C ARG A 537 31.53 4.12 -8.60
N PHE A 538 30.78 3.34 -7.83
CA PHE A 538 31.30 2.56 -6.72
C PHE A 538 30.96 1.09 -6.95
N PRO A 539 31.91 0.30 -7.50
CA PRO A 539 31.70 -1.12 -7.70
C PRO A 539 31.62 -1.86 -6.36
N PRO A 540 30.96 -3.04 -6.31
CA PRO A 540 30.86 -3.86 -5.11
C PRO A 540 32.21 -4.10 -4.45
N ASN A 541 32.29 -3.79 -3.16
CA ASN A 541 33.46 -4.04 -2.33
C ASN A 541 33.06 -4.18 -0.86
N ALA A 542 34.03 -4.36 0.03
CA ALA A 542 33.79 -4.56 1.46
C ALA A 542 33.06 -3.40 2.17
N TYR A 543 33.12 -2.18 1.63
CA TYR A 543 32.49 -0.98 2.18
C TYR A 543 31.18 -0.59 1.47
N VAL A 544 31.04 -1.00 0.21
CA VAL A 544 29.86 -0.76 -0.63
C VAL A 544 29.36 -2.10 -1.14
N ASP A 545 28.64 -2.83 -0.29
CA ASP A 545 27.94 -4.07 -0.66
C ASP A 545 26.45 -3.75 -0.95
N PRO A 546 25.98 -3.88 -2.22
CA PRO A 546 24.59 -3.58 -2.58
C PRO A 546 23.55 -4.36 -1.78
N GLY A 547 23.85 -5.61 -1.41
CA GLY A 547 22.95 -6.44 -0.61
C GLY A 547 22.82 -5.90 0.81
N VAL A 548 23.95 -5.52 1.43
CA VAL A 548 23.97 -4.90 2.77
C VAL A 548 23.28 -3.54 2.75
N VAL A 549 23.47 -2.73 1.71
CA VAL A 549 22.81 -1.42 1.57
C VAL A 549 21.30 -1.57 1.48
N ILE A 550 20.80 -2.46 0.61
CA ILE A 550 19.35 -2.72 0.46
C ILE A 550 18.77 -3.23 1.78
N GLU A 551 19.46 -4.18 2.42
CA GLU A 551 19.02 -4.76 3.69
C GLU A 551 19.02 -3.72 4.82
N SER A 552 20.02 -2.84 4.86
CA SER A 552 20.10 -1.76 5.84
C SER A 552 18.94 -0.78 5.71
N VAL A 553 18.50 -0.46 4.49
CA VAL A 553 17.28 0.33 4.28
C VAL A 553 16.05 -0.46 4.74
N ARG A 554 15.93 -1.73 4.36
CA ARG A 554 14.80 -2.58 4.75
C ARG A 554 14.65 -2.70 6.26
N SER A 555 15.75 -2.83 7.00
CA SER A 555 15.75 -3.02 8.45
C SER A 555 15.98 -1.74 9.25
N PHE A 556 16.07 -0.58 8.58
CA PHE A 556 16.41 0.70 9.20
C PHE A 556 17.74 0.69 10.00
N ALA A 557 18.75 -0.03 9.49
CA ALA A 557 20.08 -0.11 10.09
C ALA A 557 20.92 1.13 9.73
N ARG A 558 20.64 2.24 10.41
CA ARG A 558 21.24 3.55 10.11
C ARG A 558 22.76 3.58 10.17
N GLU A 559 23.35 2.95 11.17
CA GLU A 559 24.80 3.00 11.39
C GLU A 559 25.55 2.35 10.23
N THR A 560 25.07 1.19 9.77
CA THR A 560 25.62 0.50 8.60
C THR A 560 25.54 1.37 7.35
N LEU A 561 24.37 1.97 7.09
CA LEU A 561 24.17 2.80 5.90
C LEU A 561 24.99 4.10 5.98
N ALA A 562 25.08 4.72 7.16
CA ALA A 562 25.91 5.89 7.39
C ALA A 562 27.40 5.59 7.15
N SER A 563 27.91 4.46 7.65
CA SER A 563 29.30 4.07 7.42
C SER A 563 29.61 3.88 5.93
N THR A 564 28.69 3.29 5.15
CA THR A 564 28.84 3.20 3.70
C THR A 564 28.87 4.58 3.04
N MET A 565 27.99 5.51 3.45
CA MET A 565 27.96 6.86 2.88
C MET A 565 29.18 7.71 3.26
N ASP A 566 29.69 7.58 4.49
CA ASP A 566 30.93 8.22 4.92
C ASP A 566 32.12 7.73 4.08
N HIS A 567 32.16 6.44 3.73
CA HIS A 567 33.15 5.89 2.81
C HIS A 567 33.02 6.47 1.39
N VAL A 568 31.80 6.58 0.87
CA VAL A 568 31.51 7.18 -0.45
C VAL A 568 31.99 8.63 -0.52
N VAL A 569 31.67 9.44 0.49
CA VAL A 569 32.17 10.82 0.60
C VAL A 569 33.70 10.84 0.69
N GLY A 570 34.30 9.94 1.49
CA GLY A 570 35.75 9.86 1.68
C GLY A 570 36.55 9.59 0.41
N GLN A 571 36.04 8.77 -0.52
CA GLN A 571 36.74 8.45 -1.77
C GLN A 571 36.88 9.65 -2.72
N HIS A 572 35.89 10.55 -2.72
CA HIS A 572 35.85 11.73 -3.58
C HIS A 572 35.58 13.01 -2.77
N GLY A 573 36.27 13.18 -1.64
CA GLY A 573 35.98 14.25 -0.68
C GLY A 573 36.03 15.67 -1.28
N GLN A 574 36.90 15.91 -2.25
CA GLN A 574 36.98 17.21 -2.94
C GLN A 574 35.70 17.54 -3.74
N ASP A 575 35.01 16.51 -4.22
CA ASP A 575 33.82 16.66 -5.04
C ASP A 575 32.55 16.70 -4.20
N PHE A 576 32.45 15.83 -3.19
CA PHE A 576 31.29 15.74 -2.31
C PHE A 576 31.27 16.81 -1.20
N ALA A 577 32.44 17.25 -0.76
CA ALA A 577 32.62 18.22 0.32
C ALA A 577 33.71 19.27 -0.02
N PRO A 578 33.53 20.06 -1.10
CA PRO A 578 34.55 21.02 -1.57
C PRO A 578 34.92 22.11 -0.55
N TRP A 579 34.09 22.34 0.47
CA TRP A 579 34.35 23.30 1.55
C TRP A 579 35.47 22.87 2.50
N VAL A 580 35.76 21.56 2.61
CA VAL A 580 36.84 21.04 3.46
C VAL A 580 38.23 21.48 2.96
N LEU A 581 38.36 21.82 1.68
CA LEU A 581 39.65 22.18 1.07
C LEU A 581 40.05 23.65 1.27
N LYS A 582 39.20 24.51 1.84
CA LYS A 582 39.55 25.91 2.10
C LYS A 582 40.46 26.13 3.31
N THR A 583 40.84 25.07 4.02
CA THR A 583 41.65 25.12 5.26
C THR A 583 43.13 24.74 5.07
N ARG A 584 43.74 25.08 3.93
CA ARG A 584 45.21 25.09 3.81
C ARG A 584 45.77 26.41 3.35
#